data_AF-A0A411WNI1-F1
#
_entry.id   AF-A0A411WNI1-F1
#
_cell.length_a   1.000
_cell.length_b   1.000
_cell.length_c   1.000
_cell.angle_alpha   90.00
_cell.angle_beta   90.00
_cell.angle_gamma   90.00
#
_symmetry.space_group_name_H-M   'P 1'
#
loop_
_entity.id
_entity.type
_entity.pdbx_description
1 polymer ?
#
loop_
_entity_poly.entity_id
_entity_poly.type
_entity_poly.pdbx_seq_one_letter_code
_entity_poly.pdbx_strand_id
1 'polypeptide(L)'
;MKKLSLLALIVLAVAGCASKYSILTKYHMRCDTVNPSADAFVGYVDCMNSLVDADEKVSQGSGTINIMATANKYKVQVLEKKMTSKEAKQAFQNQYKRFTFASNVQPAPDAVAPVSAPAK
;
A
#
# COMPACT_ATOMS: atom_id res chain seq x y z
N MET A 1 -5.43 19.77 -58.48
CA MET A 1 -4.52 18.79 -57.81
C MET A 1 -3.80 19.50 -56.66
N LYS A 2 -3.50 18.78 -55.55
CA LYS A 2 -3.07 19.21 -54.18
C LYS A 2 -4.27 19.24 -53.20
N LYS A 3 -4.85 18.12 -52.75
CA LYS A 3 -4.32 17.01 -51.92
C LYS A 3 -3.54 17.44 -50.67
N LEU A 4 -4.29 17.45 -49.55
CA LEU A 4 -3.96 16.84 -48.26
C LEU A 4 -2.68 17.32 -47.56
N SER A 5 -2.83 18.25 -46.62
CA SER A 5 -1.92 18.38 -45.47
C SER A 5 -2.64 19.11 -44.33
N LEU A 6 -3.59 18.44 -43.69
CA LEU A 6 -4.15 18.90 -42.42
C LEU A 6 -4.51 17.70 -41.53
N LEU A 7 -3.56 16.77 -41.37
CA LEU A 7 -3.69 15.62 -40.48
C LEU A 7 -2.35 15.37 -39.79
N ALA A 8 -1.94 16.25 -38.90
CA ALA A 8 -0.78 16.00 -38.04
C ALA A 8 -0.77 16.89 -36.79
N LEU A 9 -1.88 16.99 -36.04
CA LEU A 9 -1.87 17.66 -34.73
C LEU A 9 -2.86 17.02 -33.74
N ILE A 10 -2.91 15.69 -33.71
CA ILE A 10 -3.62 14.95 -32.64
C ILE A 10 -2.72 13.81 -32.12
N VAL A 11 -1.52 14.14 -31.64
CA VAL A 11 -0.71 13.19 -30.87
C VAL A 11 -0.03 13.92 -29.72
N LEU A 12 -0.80 14.47 -28.78
CA LEU A 12 -0.25 14.96 -27.50
C LEU A 12 -1.28 15.03 -26.35
N ALA A 13 -2.47 14.45 -26.51
CA ALA A 13 -3.54 14.53 -25.50
C ALA A 13 -3.81 13.21 -24.74
N VAL A 14 -2.93 12.21 -24.80
CA VAL A 14 -3.12 10.92 -24.07
C VAL A 14 -2.17 10.75 -22.88
N ALA A 15 -1.26 11.68 -22.62
CA ALA A 15 -0.45 11.69 -21.39
C ALA A 15 -1.21 12.24 -20.16
N GLY A 16 -2.53 12.39 -20.27
CA GLY A 16 -3.39 13.00 -19.25
C GLY A 16 -4.24 12.01 -18.43
N CYS A 17 -4.05 10.70 -18.57
CA CYS A 17 -4.54 9.77 -17.56
C CYS A 17 -3.62 9.83 -16.33
N ALA A 18 -3.60 10.98 -15.66
CA ALA A 18 -3.06 11.10 -14.32
C ALA A 18 -3.79 10.05 -13.48
N SER A 19 -3.08 8.96 -13.20
CA SER A 19 -3.56 7.86 -12.37
C SER A 19 -4.28 8.45 -11.17
N LYS A 20 -5.57 8.10 -10.97
CA LYS A 20 -6.38 8.55 -9.81
C LYS A 20 -5.73 8.20 -8.46
N TYR A 21 -4.66 7.41 -8.47
CA TYR A 21 -3.93 6.95 -7.30
C TYR A 21 -2.64 7.74 -7.12
N SER A 22 -2.46 8.28 -5.91
CA SER A 22 -1.18 8.85 -5.51
C SER A 22 -0.05 7.83 -5.65
N ILE A 23 1.17 8.28 -5.93
CA ILE A 23 2.35 7.41 -6.00
C ILE A 23 2.54 6.59 -4.71
N LEU A 24 2.21 7.18 -3.56
CA LEU A 24 2.24 6.51 -2.27
C LEU A 24 1.20 5.37 -2.17
N THR A 25 0.04 5.52 -2.81
CA THR A 25 -0.95 4.43 -2.93
C THR A 25 -0.42 3.30 -3.81
N LYS A 26 0.37 3.59 -4.84
CA LYS A 26 1.04 2.55 -5.65
C LYS A 26 2.08 1.80 -4.83
N TYR A 27 2.88 2.51 -4.03
CA TYR A 27 3.83 1.88 -3.11
C TYR A 27 3.12 0.99 -2.09
N HIS A 28 2.02 1.48 -1.50
CA HIS A 28 1.20 0.70 -0.59
C HIS A 28 0.74 -0.61 -1.21
N MET A 29 0.14 -0.59 -2.41
CA MET A 29 -0.33 -1.82 -3.08
C MET A 29 0.82 -2.81 -3.30
N ARG A 30 1.98 -2.32 -3.76
CA ARG A 30 3.18 -3.14 -3.94
C ARG A 30 3.65 -3.76 -2.63
N CYS A 31 3.77 -2.96 -1.58
CA CYS A 31 4.28 -3.39 -0.28
C CYS A 31 3.31 -4.30 0.48
N ASP A 32 2.00 -4.10 0.33
CA ASP A 32 0.99 -5.00 0.92
C ASP A 32 0.95 -6.35 0.19
N THR A 33 1.11 -6.36 -1.14
CA THR A 33 1.19 -7.62 -1.92
C THR A 33 2.36 -8.49 -1.49
N VAL A 34 3.52 -7.90 -1.20
CA VAL A 34 4.70 -8.66 -0.72
C VAL A 34 4.68 -8.90 0.80
N ASN A 35 3.75 -8.28 1.54
CA ASN A 35 3.53 -8.51 2.98
C ASN A 35 2.04 -8.80 3.28
N PRO A 36 1.46 -9.86 2.68
CA PRO A 36 0.00 -10.04 2.61
C PRO A 36 -0.62 -10.43 3.95
N SER A 37 0.16 -10.99 4.88
CA SER A 37 -0.33 -11.45 6.17
C SER A 37 -0.71 -10.29 7.10
N ALA A 38 -1.66 -10.52 8.00
CA ALA A 38 -2.06 -9.55 9.03
C ALA A 38 -0.91 -9.24 10.02
N ASP A 39 0.05 -10.16 10.17
CA ASP A 39 1.19 -10.01 11.09
C ASP A 39 2.41 -9.30 10.46
N ALA A 40 2.38 -8.99 9.16
CA ALA A 40 3.52 -8.48 8.40
C ALA A 40 3.60 -6.93 8.33
N PHE A 41 3.19 -6.21 9.37
CA PHE A 41 3.20 -4.74 9.35
C PHE A 41 4.63 -4.15 9.32
N VAL A 42 5.57 -4.74 10.05
CA VAL A 42 6.97 -4.30 10.07
C VAL A 42 7.60 -4.36 8.68
N GLY A 43 7.48 -5.51 8.01
CA GLY A 43 7.99 -5.70 6.64
C GLY A 43 7.28 -4.79 5.61
N TYR A 44 5.99 -4.54 5.79
CA TYR A 44 5.26 -3.55 4.98
C TYR A 44 5.86 -2.14 5.11
N VAL A 45 6.14 -1.68 6.33
CA VAL A 45 6.72 -0.35 6.57
C VAL A 45 8.15 -0.26 6.04
N ASP A 46 8.95 -1.33 6.15
CA ASP A 46 10.30 -1.38 5.57
C ASP A 46 10.29 -1.26 4.06
N CYS A 47 9.38 -1.98 3.40
CA CYS A 47 9.17 -1.84 1.96
C CYS A 47 8.75 -0.41 1.58
N MET A 48 7.83 0.20 2.34
CA MET A 48 7.36 1.56 2.08
C MET A 48 8.49 2.59 2.22
N ASN A 49 9.30 2.51 3.30
CA ASN A 49 10.45 3.40 3.48
C ASN A 49 11.43 3.23 2.32
N SER A 50 11.77 1.99 1.94
CA SER A 50 12.70 1.75 0.82
C SER A 50 12.23 2.36 -0.51
N LEU A 51 10.93 2.27 -0.83
CA LEU A 51 10.38 2.88 -2.05
C LEU A 51 10.30 4.41 -1.97
N VAL A 52 9.97 4.95 -0.80
CA VAL A 52 9.92 6.40 -0.58
C VAL A 52 11.32 7.00 -0.63
N ASP A 53 12.30 6.40 0.03
CA ASP A 53 13.68 6.89 0.07
C ASP A 53 14.35 6.87 -1.31
N ALA A 54 13.96 5.91 -2.16
CA ALA A 54 14.43 5.82 -3.54
C ALA A 54 13.83 6.88 -4.49
N ASP A 55 12.74 7.56 -4.11
CA ASP A 55 12.08 8.59 -4.91
C ASP A 55 12.17 9.96 -4.21
N GLU A 56 13.16 10.76 -4.60
CA GLU A 56 13.46 12.07 -4.00
C GLU A 56 12.26 13.02 -3.99
N LYS A 57 11.44 13.02 -5.05
CA LYS A 57 10.28 13.91 -5.14
C LYS A 57 9.20 13.49 -4.14
N VAL A 58 9.08 12.19 -3.89
CA VAL A 58 8.08 11.65 -2.96
C VAL A 58 8.53 11.80 -1.52
N SER A 59 9.81 11.56 -1.22
CA SER A 59 10.38 11.63 0.13
C SER A 59 10.32 13.03 0.75
N GLN A 60 10.45 14.08 -0.07
CA GLN A 60 10.36 15.47 0.38
C GLN A 60 8.91 15.98 0.57
N GLY A 61 7.91 15.21 0.14
CA GLY A 61 6.51 15.60 0.26
C GLY A 61 6.04 15.60 1.71
N SER A 62 5.53 16.73 2.21
CA SER A 62 5.04 16.86 3.59
C SER A 62 3.98 15.82 3.97
N GLY A 63 3.09 15.49 3.02
CA GLY A 63 2.10 14.43 3.17
C GLY A 63 2.75 13.05 3.35
N THR A 64 3.77 12.75 2.55
CA THR A 64 4.55 11.50 2.65
C THR A 64 5.24 11.42 4.00
N ILE A 65 5.95 12.49 4.41
CA ILE A 65 6.68 12.57 5.68
C ILE A 65 5.72 12.26 6.85
N ASN A 66 4.55 12.89 6.89
CA ASN A 66 3.59 12.68 7.97
C ASN A 66 3.01 11.25 7.99
N ILE A 67 2.75 10.67 6.81
CA ILE A 67 2.25 9.30 6.68
C ILE A 67 3.32 8.30 7.13
N MET A 68 4.56 8.46 6.66
CA MET A 68 5.67 7.57 7.00
C MET A 68 6.10 7.72 8.46
N ALA A 69 6.06 8.93 9.02
CA ALA A 69 6.27 9.12 10.46
C ALA A 69 5.26 8.34 11.30
N THR A 70 3.97 8.35 10.92
CA THR A 70 2.93 7.56 11.59
C THR A 70 3.16 6.06 11.42
N ALA A 71 3.48 5.60 10.20
CA ALA A 71 3.78 4.19 9.93
C ALA A 71 4.98 3.71 10.76
N ASN A 72 6.06 4.50 10.82
CA ASN A 72 7.26 4.21 11.59
C ASN A 72 6.99 4.20 13.10
N LYS A 73 6.14 5.11 13.61
CA LYS A 73 5.68 5.07 15.00
C LYS A 73 4.99 3.75 15.33
N TYR A 74 4.06 3.29 14.48
CA TYR A 74 3.39 2.01 14.69
C TYR A 74 4.35 0.82 14.54
N LYS A 75 5.30 0.86 13.60
CA LYS A 75 6.36 -0.15 13.47
C LYS A 75 7.14 -0.29 14.78
N VAL A 76 7.54 0.83 15.41
CA VAL A 76 8.23 0.80 16.70
C VAL A 76 7.34 0.17 17.78
N GLN A 77 6.06 0.54 17.86
CA GLN A 77 5.13 -0.06 18.83
C GLN A 77 4.95 -1.57 18.63
N VAL A 78 4.97 -2.06 17.38
CA VAL A 78 4.94 -3.49 17.06
C VAL A 78 6.21 -4.20 17.52
N LEU A 79 7.38 -3.63 17.21
CA LEU A 79 8.68 -4.19 17.63
C LEU A 79 8.83 -4.23 19.16
N GLU A 80 8.30 -3.21 19.84
CA GLU A 80 8.27 -3.12 21.31
C GLU A 80 7.13 -3.95 21.95
N LYS A 81 6.36 -4.70 21.16
CA LYS A 81 5.21 -5.52 21.61
C LYS A 81 4.12 -4.73 22.35
N LYS A 82 4.02 -3.42 22.10
CA LYS A 82 2.96 -2.53 22.63
C LYS A 82 1.69 -2.54 21.77
N MET A 83 1.80 -3.03 20.54
CA MET A 83 0.73 -3.13 19.56
C MET A 83 1.00 -4.35 18.68
N THR A 84 -0.02 -5.08 18.25
CA THR A 84 0.13 -6.14 17.26
C THR A 84 0.20 -5.57 15.84
N SER A 85 0.83 -6.27 14.91
CA SER A 85 0.81 -5.89 13.49
C SER A 85 -0.61 -5.72 12.91
N LYS A 86 -1.56 -6.54 13.37
CA LYS A 86 -2.97 -6.45 12.96
C LYS A 86 -3.59 -5.13 13.41
N GLU A 87 -3.40 -4.78 14.69
CA GLU A 87 -3.84 -3.49 15.23
C GLU A 87 -3.17 -2.32 14.51
N ALA A 88 -1.88 -2.43 14.18
CA ALA A 88 -1.15 -1.41 13.44
C ALA A 88 -1.69 -1.21 12.01
N LYS A 89 -1.95 -2.31 11.27
CA LYS A 89 -2.60 -2.26 9.95
C LYS A 89 -3.97 -1.58 10.04
N GLN A 90 -4.79 -1.96 11.03
CA GLN A 90 -6.12 -1.41 11.21
C GLN A 90 -6.10 0.07 11.63
N ALA A 91 -5.23 0.46 12.57
CA ALA A 91 -5.06 1.84 13.01
C ALA A 91 -4.58 2.74 11.87
N PHE A 92 -3.60 2.28 11.09
CA PHE A 92 -3.08 2.99 9.93
C PHE A 92 -4.16 3.21 8.86
N GLN A 93 -4.91 2.16 8.51
CA GLN A 93 -6.04 2.26 7.57
C GLN A 93 -7.14 3.18 8.10
N ASN A 94 -7.42 3.16 9.42
CA ASN A 94 -8.42 4.03 10.02
C ASN A 94 -8.03 5.51 9.93
N GLN A 95 -6.76 5.83 10.15
CA GLN A 95 -6.25 7.19 10.04
C GLN A 95 -6.13 7.64 8.57
N TYR A 96 -5.78 6.73 7.67
CA TYR A 96 -5.54 7.01 6.26
C TYR A 96 -6.36 6.11 5.35
N LYS A 97 -7.65 6.46 5.19
CA LYS A 97 -8.68 5.66 4.49
C LYS A 97 -8.36 5.27 3.03
N ARG A 98 -7.35 5.89 2.41
CA ARG A 98 -6.86 5.54 1.06
C ARG A 98 -5.90 4.35 1.02
N PHE A 99 -5.49 3.82 2.17
CA PHE A 99 -4.65 2.63 2.28
C PHE A 99 -5.49 1.51 2.90
N THR A 100 -5.97 0.61 2.05
CA THR A 100 -6.78 -0.54 2.46
C THR A 100 -5.92 -1.78 2.35
N PHE A 101 -5.62 -2.41 3.49
CA PHE A 101 -4.84 -3.64 3.51
C PHE A 101 -5.68 -4.85 3.10
N ALA A 102 -5.15 -5.72 2.26
CA ALA A 102 -5.80 -6.95 1.84
C ALA A 102 -6.16 -7.84 3.04
N SER A 103 -5.28 -7.91 4.04
CA SER A 103 -5.50 -8.68 5.28
C SER A 103 -6.67 -8.20 6.14
N ASN A 104 -7.16 -6.97 5.92
CA ASN A 104 -8.32 -6.43 6.62
C ASN A 104 -9.63 -6.68 5.85
N VAL A 105 -9.54 -7.05 4.57
CA VAL A 105 -10.68 -7.33 3.69
C VAL A 105 -10.91 -8.83 3.55
N GLN A 106 -9.85 -9.63 3.54
CA GLN A 106 -9.92 -11.09 3.47
C GLN A 106 -9.73 -11.70 4.87
N PRO A 107 -10.62 -12.61 5.31
CA PRO A 107 -10.35 -13.45 6.47
C PRO A 107 -9.03 -14.21 6.24
N ALA A 108 -8.20 -14.31 7.28
CA ALA A 108 -6.96 -15.09 7.23
C ALA A 108 -7.28 -16.52 6.73
N PRO A 109 -6.51 -17.10 5.78
CA PRO A 109 -6.81 -18.42 5.22
C PRO A 109 -6.76 -19.60 6.22
N ASP A 110 -6.29 -19.41 7.46
CA ASP A 110 -6.04 -20.50 8.40
C ASP A 110 -6.85 -20.40 9.71
N ALA A 111 -8.18 -20.36 9.57
CA ALA A 111 -9.08 -20.91 10.58
C ALA A 111 -9.66 -22.23 10.07
N VAL A 112 -8.80 -23.14 9.59
CA VAL A 112 -9.21 -24.52 9.32
C VAL A 112 -9.46 -25.15 10.70
N ALA A 113 -10.72 -25.21 11.10
CA ALA A 113 -11.13 -25.95 12.29
C ALA A 113 -10.56 -27.39 12.18
N PRO A 114 -10.03 -27.97 13.27
CA PRO A 114 -9.62 -29.37 13.24
C PRO A 114 -10.83 -30.21 12.85
N VAL A 115 -10.74 -30.93 11.75
CA VAL A 115 -11.74 -31.91 11.35
C VAL A 115 -11.75 -32.98 12.45
N SER A 116 -12.78 -32.95 13.28
CA SER A 116 -13.02 -33.98 14.28
C SER A 116 -13.02 -35.34 13.57
N ALA A 117 -12.03 -36.18 13.87
CA ALA A 117 -11.99 -37.54 13.37
C ALA A 117 -13.25 -38.30 13.83
N PRO A 118 -13.88 -39.12 12.98
CA PRO A 118 -15.00 -39.96 13.42
C PRO A 118 -14.47 -40.99 14.42
N ALA A 119 -15.02 -40.97 15.63
CA ALA A 119 -14.83 -42.03 16.60
C ALA A 119 -15.38 -43.34 16.01
N LYS A 120 -14.57 -44.40 16.06
CA LYS A 120 -15.00 -45.78 15.85
C LYS A 120 -14.53 -46.61 17.02
#